data_AF-X0S890-F1
#
_entry.id   AF-X0S890-F1
#
_cell.length_a   1.000
_cell.length_b   1.000
_cell.length_c   1.000
_cell.angle_alpha   90.00
_cell.angle_beta   90.00
_cell.angle_gamma   90.00
#
_symmetry.space_group_name_H-M   'P 1'
#
loop_
_entity.id
_entity.type
_entity.pdbx_description
1 polymer ?
#
loop_
_entity_poly.entity_id
_entity_poly.type
_entity_poly.pdbx_seq_one_letter_code
_entity_poly.pdbx_strand_id
1 'polypeptide(L)'
;MIYEKDYMRAQASGYTFHFFIHGEMGCSSGYIDLLDALYNGTEADTIYIHINTGGGYLDTAVELIQAISTTPAHVITCADG
;
A
#
# COMPACT_ATOMS: atom_id res chain seq x y z
N MET A 1 23.19 -15.74 -42.19
CA MET A 1 22.26 -16.27 -41.17
C MET A 1 22.31 -15.30 -40.01
N ILE A 2 21.29 -14.44 -39.88
CA ILE A 2 21.27 -13.35 -38.89
C ILE A 2 20.64 -13.95 -37.63
N TYR A 3 21.37 -13.99 -36.52
CA TYR A 3 20.83 -14.43 -35.24
C TYR A 3 19.86 -13.36 -34.73
N GLU A 4 18.57 -13.67 -34.73
CA GLU A 4 17.55 -12.91 -34.02
C GLU A 4 17.86 -13.00 -32.53
N LYS A 5 18.27 -11.88 -31.92
CA LYS A 5 18.35 -11.78 -30.45
C LYS A 5 16.92 -11.67 -29.95
N ASP A 6 16.42 -12.72 -29.30
CA ASP A 6 15.15 -12.65 -28.57
C ASP A 6 15.27 -11.60 -27.45
N TYR A 7 14.57 -10.47 -27.64
CA TYR A 7 14.49 -9.41 -26.63
C TYR A 7 13.34 -9.73 -25.67
N MET A 8 13.63 -10.40 -24.56
CA MET A 8 12.67 -10.51 -23.45
C MET A 8 12.61 -9.15 -22.72
N ARG A 9 11.52 -8.40 -22.92
CA ARG A 9 11.18 -7.26 -22.07
C ARG A 9 10.43 -7.79 -20.84
N ALA A 10 11.08 -7.75 -19.67
CA ALA A 10 10.35 -7.90 -18.41
C ALA A 10 9.45 -6.67 -18.23
N GLN A 11 8.13 -6.88 -18.29
CA GLN A 11 7.15 -5.85 -17.97
C GLN A 11 6.96 -5.85 -16.45
N ALA A 12 7.11 -4.70 -15.80
CA ALA A 12 6.80 -4.57 -14.38
C ALA A 12 5.33 -4.98 -14.16
N SER A 13 5.11 -5.98 -13.32
CA SER A 13 3.80 -6.63 -13.19
C SER A 13 2.84 -5.93 -12.23
N GLY A 14 3.33 -5.01 -11.38
CA GLY A 14 2.52 -4.28 -10.42
C GLY A 14 3.11 -2.93 -10.02
N TYR A 15 2.33 -2.19 -9.24
CA TYR A 15 2.64 -0.85 -8.77
C TYR A 15 3.24 -0.88 -7.36
N THR A 16 4.01 0.15 -7.03
CA THR A 16 4.49 0.40 -5.67
C THR A 16 3.93 1.72 -5.17
N PHE A 17 3.23 1.66 -4.04
CA PHE A 17 2.63 2.83 -3.40
C PHE A 17 3.29 3.11 -2.06
N HIS A 18 3.40 4.39 -1.71
CA HIS A 18 3.88 4.85 -0.41
C HIS A 18 2.85 5.78 0.22
N PHE A 19 2.39 5.42 1.41
CA PHE A 19 1.47 6.22 2.21
C PHE A 19 2.11 6.56 3.56
N PHE A 20 1.79 7.74 4.08
CA PHE A 20 2.38 8.29 5.29
C PHE A 20 1.28 8.64 6.29
N ILE A 21 1.29 7.97 7.44
CA ILE A 21 0.39 8.26 8.56
C ILE A 21 1.22 9.00 9.60
N HIS A 22 1.16 10.33 9.58
CA HIS A 22 1.94 11.20 10.46
C HIS A 22 1.03 12.07 11.33
N GLY A 23 1.44 12.27 12.59
CA GLY A 23 0.69 13.08 13.54
C GLY A 23 -0.51 12.33 14.13
N GLU A 24 -1.58 13.04 14.46
CA GLU A 24 -2.79 12.43 15.02
C GLU A 24 -3.63 11.77 13.91
N MET A 25 -4.11 10.56 14.19
CA MET A 25 -4.97 9.82 13.27
C MET A 25 -6.40 10.35 13.31
N GLY A 26 -6.83 11.00 12.23
CA GLY A 26 -8.16 11.59 12.09
C GLY A 26 -9.20 10.66 11.47
N CYS A 27 -10.29 11.24 10.96
CA CYS A 27 -11.38 10.53 10.30
C CYS A 27 -10.92 9.78 9.03
N SER A 28 -11.59 8.66 8.71
CA SER A 28 -11.29 7.81 7.55
C SER A 28 -11.37 8.50 6.20
N SER A 29 -12.11 9.60 6.09
CA SER A 29 -12.13 10.46 4.90
C SER A 29 -10.75 11.04 4.55
N GLY A 30 -9.82 11.13 5.49
CA GLY A 30 -8.43 11.52 5.24
C GLY A 30 -7.55 10.43 4.65
N TYR A 31 -8.05 9.19 4.57
CA TYR A 31 -7.28 8.01 4.17
C TYR A 31 -7.90 7.28 2.96
N ILE A 32 -8.80 7.93 2.22
CA ILE A 32 -9.53 7.33 1.10
C ILE A 32 -8.58 6.73 0.05
N ASP A 33 -7.50 7.42 -0.31
CA ASP A 33 -6.56 6.91 -1.31
C ASP A 33 -5.80 5.65 -0.81
N LEU A 34 -5.47 5.60 0.48
CA LEU A 34 -4.87 4.42 1.10
C LEU A 34 -5.87 3.27 1.16
N LEU A 35 -7.11 3.55 1.56
CA LEU A 35 -8.19 2.55 1.59
C LEU A 35 -8.48 2.00 0.19
N ASP A 36 -8.55 2.87 -0.82
CA ASP A 36 -8.76 2.46 -2.21
C ASP A 36 -7.61 1.57 -2.72
N ALA A 37 -6.36 1.93 -2.42
CA ALA A 37 -5.19 1.12 -2.76
C ALA A 37 -5.21 -0.25 -2.04
N LEU A 38 -5.61 -0.29 -0.77
CA LEU A 38 -5.73 -1.55 -0.02
C LEU A 38 -6.87 -2.42 -0.56
N TYR A 39 -8.06 -1.86 -0.79
CA TYR A 39 -9.21 -2.66 -1.25
C TYR A 39 -9.08 -3.16 -2.69
N ASN A 40 -8.38 -2.42 -3.56
CA ASN A 40 -8.25 -2.77 -4.99
C ASN A 40 -6.86 -3.28 -5.37
N GLY A 41 -5.91 -3.36 -4.42
CA GLY A 41 -4.57 -3.89 -4.67
C GLY A 41 -4.60 -5.34 -5.16
N THR A 42 -3.60 -5.71 -5.94
CA THR A 42 -3.41 -7.06 -6.50
C THR A 42 -2.16 -7.71 -5.93
N GLU A 43 -2.00 -9.03 -6.09
CA GLU A 43 -0.81 -9.78 -5.64
C GLU A 43 0.52 -9.27 -6.24
N ALA A 44 0.46 -8.53 -7.35
CA ALA A 44 1.64 -7.95 -7.97
C ALA A 44 2.04 -6.60 -7.34
N ASP A 45 1.15 -5.97 -6.58
CA ASP A 45 1.36 -4.65 -6.01
C ASP A 45 2.07 -4.73 -4.64
N THR A 46 2.81 -3.67 -4.31
CA THR A 46 3.41 -3.49 -2.99
C THR A 46 2.98 -2.15 -2.41
N ILE A 47 2.48 -2.17 -1.17
CA ILE A 47 2.00 -0.97 -0.47
C ILE A 47 2.85 -0.76 0.78
N TYR A 48 3.59 0.34 0.82
CA TYR A 48 4.33 0.78 1.99
C TYR A 48 3.48 1.75 2.81
N ILE A 49 3.38 1.49 4.12
CA ILE A 49 2.71 2.38 5.07
C ILE A 49 3.73 2.81 6.11
N HIS A 50 4.11 4.08 6.06
CA HIS A 50 5.01 4.72 7.00
C HIS A 50 4.20 5.30 8.18
N ILE A 51 4.48 4.82 9.38
CA ILE A 51 3.67 5.07 10.57
C ILE A 51 4.50 5.89 11.56
N ASN A 52 4.11 7.15 11.73
CA ASN A 52 4.63 8.06 12.75
C ASN A 52 3.46 8.77 13.43
N THR A 53 2.68 8.02 14.20
CA THR A 53 1.46 8.51 14.84
C THR A 53 1.39 8.08 16.29
N GLY A 54 0.90 8.98 17.14
CA GLY A 54 0.53 8.67 18.53
C GLY A 54 -0.82 7.96 18.65
N GLY A 55 -1.49 7.65 17.53
CA GLY A 55 -2.86 7.14 17.48
C GLY A 55 -3.89 8.24 17.24
N GLY A 56 -5.14 7.95 17.59
CA GLY A 56 -6.28 8.84 17.37
C GLY A 56 -7.58 8.06 17.23
N TYR A 57 -8.26 8.22 16.11
CA TYR A 57 -9.59 7.67 15.84
C TYR A 57 -9.55 6.14 15.73
N LEU A 58 -10.15 5.46 16.72
CA LEU A 58 -10.15 3.99 16.81
C LEU A 58 -10.88 3.33 15.63
N ASP A 59 -12.01 3.89 15.21
CA ASP A 59 -12.80 3.41 14.07
C ASP A 59 -11.97 3.42 12.78
N THR A 60 -11.22 4.50 12.53
CA THR A 60 -10.35 4.63 11.37
C THR A 60 -9.17 3.66 11.46
N ALA A 61 -8.61 3.46 12.65
CA ALA A 61 -7.54 2.48 12.87
C ALA A 61 -8.02 1.05 12.57
N VAL A 62 -9.21 0.68 13.05
CA VAL A 62 -9.82 -0.63 12.78
C VAL A 62 -10.11 -0.80 11.29
N GLU A 63 -10.61 0.23 10.61
CA GLU A 63 -10.88 0.18 9.17
C GLU A 63 -9.60 -0.08 8.36
N LEU A 64 -8.51 0.64 8.65
CA LEU A 64 -7.21 0.41 8.00
C LEU A 64 -6.66 -0.99 8.31
N ILE A 65 -6.71 -1.43 9.57
CA ILE A 65 -6.25 -2.79 9.95
C ILE A 65 -7.05 -3.85 9.19
N GLN A 66 -8.37 -3.68 9.08
CA GLN A 66 -9.22 -4.59 8.34
C GLN A 66 -8.82 -4.60 6.86
N ALA A 67 -8.67 -3.44 6.22
CA ALA A 67 -8.27 -3.33 4.82
C ALA A 67 -6.89 -3.97 4.55
N ILE A 68 -5.91 -3.74 5.43
CA ILE A 68 -4.59 -4.38 5.40
C ILE A 68 -4.71 -5.91 5.52
N SER A 69 -5.61 -6.41 6.35
CA SER A 69 -5.78 -7.86 6.56
C SER A 69 -6.44 -8.58 5.38
N THR A 70 -7.17 -7.84 4.53
CA THR A 70 -7.96 -8.40 3.44
C THR A 70 -7.39 -8.18 2.04
N THR A 71 -6.44 -7.25 1.89
CA THR A 71 -5.85 -6.98 0.57
C THR A 71 -4.98 -8.14 0.09
N PRO A 72 -5.00 -8.49 -1.21
CA PRO A 72 -4.06 -9.45 -1.76
C PRO A 72 -2.70 -8.81 -2.09
N ALA A 73 -2.57 -7.48 -2.04
CA ALA A 73 -1.30 -6.79 -2.21
C ALA A 73 -0.31 -7.07 -1.08
N HIS A 74 0.98 -6.99 -1.39
CA HIS A 74 2.01 -7.13 -0.37
C HIS A 74 2.16 -5.83 0.43
N VAL A 75 1.66 -5.82 1.67
CA VAL A 75 1.73 -4.65 2.56
C VAL A 75 2.96 -4.70 3.45
N ILE A 76 3.74 -3.62 3.48
CA ILE A 76 4.89 -3.44 4.35
C ILE A 76 4.64 -2.23 5.24
N THR A 77 4.66 -2.44 6.56
CA THR A 77 4.54 -1.36 7.54
C THR A 77 5.91 -0.99 8.11
N CYS A 78 6.19 0.31 8.12
CA CYS A 78 7.42 0.88 8.67
C CYS A 78 7.04 1.78 9.85
N ALA A 79 7.46 1.43 11.06
CA ALA A 79 7.32 2.32 12.21
C ALA A 79 8.47 3.33 12.18
N ASP A 80 8.15 4.57 11.85
CA ASP A 80 9.08 5.68 11.72
C ASP A 80 8.87 6.61 12.94
N GLY A 81 9.78 6.59 13.93
CA GLY A 81 9.62 7.32 15.19
C GLY A 81 10.92 7.47 15.96
#